data_AF-A0A972JJ15-F1
#
_entry.id   AF-A0A972JJ15-F1
#
_cell.length_a   1.000
_cell.length_b   1.000
_cell.length_c   1.000
_cell.angle_alpha   90.00
_cell.angle_beta   90.00
_cell.angle_gamma   90.00
#
_symmetry.space_group_name_H-M   'P 1'
#
loop_
_entity.id
_entity.type
_entity.pdbx_description
1 polymer ?
#
loop_
_entity_poly.entity_id
_entity_poly.type
_entity_poly.pdbx_seq_one_letter_code
_entity_poly.pdbx_strand_id
1 'polypeptide(L)'
;MKSKVSVIIGGIFAAYLIFVALVVLVYEPTPDDMSWEDRQAYNQQKLMELTLGQELKDVKSILGKADFTEAKSVQNANLQVLFYRTHHEKSDGVTTKDECTPLLFKDNKLIAWGQDTYEQYLHTTDSKLPVNDGKANK
;
A
#
# COMPACT_ATOMS: atom_id res chain seq x y z
N MET A 1 -54.00 0.56 23.82
CA MET A 1 -53.38 1.88 24.02
C MET A 1 -51.91 1.76 23.61
N LYS A 2 -51.49 2.32 22.46
CA LYS A 2 -50.07 2.30 22.08
C LYS A 2 -49.31 3.10 23.14
N SER A 3 -48.39 2.46 23.87
CA SER A 3 -47.60 3.16 24.87
C SER A 3 -46.68 4.14 24.13
N LYS A 4 -46.56 5.38 24.64
CA LYS A 4 -45.63 6.38 24.08
C LYS A 4 -44.19 5.83 24.04
N VAL A 5 -43.87 4.93 24.98
CA VAL A 5 -42.59 4.22 25.08
C VAL A 5 -42.32 3.32 23.88
N SER A 6 -43.29 2.55 23.40
CA SER A 6 -43.12 1.66 22.24
C SER A 6 -42.84 2.44 20.95
N VAL A 7 -43.42 3.63 20.80
CA VAL A 7 -43.16 4.51 19.63
C VAL A 7 -41.75 5.08 19.69
N ILE A 8 -41.29 5.50 20.88
CA ILE A 8 -39.93 6.02 21.08
C ILE A 8 -38.88 4.94 20.79
N ILE A 9 -39.07 3.72 21.31
CA ILE A 9 -38.15 2.59 21.05
C ILE A 9 -38.11 2.26 19.57
N GLY A 10 -39.27 2.20 18.91
CA GLY A 10 -39.34 1.97 17.46
C GLY A 10 -38.62 3.06 16.65
N GLY A 11 -38.75 4.33 17.07
CA GLY A 11 -38.05 5.45 16.44
C GLY A 11 -36.53 5.38 16.59
N ILE A 12 -36.02 5.05 17.78
CA ILE A 12 -34.58 4.89 18.01
C ILE A 12 -34.02 3.73 17.19
N PHE A 13 -34.73 2.61 17.14
CA PHE A 13 -34.33 1.46 16.34
C PHE A 13 -34.27 1.78 14.85
N ALA A 14 -35.29 2.46 14.31
CA ALA A 14 -35.30 2.91 12.92
C ALA A 14 -34.15 3.88 12.62
N ALA A 15 -33.87 4.82 13.52
CA ALA A 15 -32.74 5.73 13.36
C ALA A 15 -31.39 5.00 13.37
N TYR A 16 -31.21 3.98 14.22
CA TYR A 16 -30.01 3.14 14.23
C TYR A 16 -29.83 2.37 12.92
N LEU A 17 -30.90 1.77 12.37
CA LEU A 17 -30.83 1.06 11.09
C LEU A 17 -30.44 1.99 9.94
N ILE A 18 -31.00 3.20 9.90
CA ILE A 18 -30.63 4.23 8.91
C ILE A 18 -29.14 4.60 9.05
N PHE A 19 -28.67 4.78 10.28
CA PHE A 19 -27.27 5.09 10.54
C PHE A 19 -26.33 3.97 10.07
N VAL A 20 -26.63 2.70 10.39
CA VAL A 20 -25.83 1.55 9.92
C VAL A 20 -25.83 1.46 8.40
N ALA A 21 -26.98 1.65 7.75
CA ALA A 21 -27.06 1.65 6.29
C ALA A 21 -26.20 2.77 5.67
N LEU A 22 -26.21 3.97 6.24
CA LEU A 22 -25.35 5.07 5.80
C LEU A 22 -23.86 4.72 5.97
N VAL A 23 -23.46 4.13 7.10
CA VAL A 23 -22.07 3.71 7.32
C VAL A 23 -21.64 2.68 6.27
N VAL A 24 -22.44 1.63 6.05
CA VAL A 24 -22.11 0.57 5.07
C VAL A 24 -22.05 1.10 3.63
N LEU A 25 -22.89 2.09 3.28
CA LEU A 25 -22.88 2.70 1.95
C LEU A 25 -21.72 3.68 1.72
N VAL A 26 -21.11 4.22 2.78
CA VAL A 26 -20.05 5.23 2.69
C VAL A 26 -18.66 4.64 2.96
N TYR A 27 -18.57 3.52 3.68
CA TYR A 27 -17.30 2.91 4.03
C TYR A 27 -16.71 2.10 2.87
N GLU A 28 -15.57 2.55 2.34
CA GLU A 28 -14.75 1.77 1.40
C GLU A 28 -13.62 1.07 2.17
N PRO A 29 -13.60 -0.28 2.26
CA PRO A 29 -12.54 -0.99 2.95
C PRO A 29 -11.20 -0.78 2.23
N THR A 30 -10.18 -0.43 3.01
CA THR A 30 -8.84 -0.21 2.48
C THR A 30 -7.99 -1.49 2.57
N PRO A 31 -6.89 -1.61 1.82
CA PRO A 31 -5.95 -2.72 2.00
C PRO A 31 -5.42 -2.86 3.44
N ASP A 32 -5.41 -1.77 4.21
CA ASP A 32 -4.97 -1.76 5.61
C ASP A 32 -5.98 -2.42 6.57
N ASP A 33 -7.24 -2.59 6.13
CA ASP A 33 -8.29 -3.26 6.90
C ASP A 33 -8.38 -4.78 6.61
N MET A 34 -7.61 -5.27 5.64
CA MET A 34 -7.62 -6.67 5.22
C MET A 34 -6.89 -7.57 6.22
N SER A 35 -7.24 -8.86 6.23
CA SER A 35 -6.43 -9.89 6.89
C SER A 35 -5.03 -9.93 6.27
N TRP A 36 -4.03 -10.46 6.99
CA TRP A 36 -2.67 -10.49 6.46
C TRP A 36 -2.56 -11.40 5.23
N GLU A 37 -3.34 -12.49 5.18
CA GLU A 37 -3.42 -13.40 4.05
C GLU A 37 -4.00 -12.71 2.81
N ASP A 38 -5.13 -12.00 2.98
CA ASP A 38 -5.80 -11.29 1.89
C ASP A 38 -4.95 -10.12 1.40
N ARG A 39 -4.35 -9.35 2.32
CA ARG A 39 -3.46 -8.24 1.98
C ARG A 39 -2.23 -8.70 1.22
N GLN A 40 -1.67 -9.86 1.58
CA GLN A 40 -0.53 -10.45 0.87
C GLN A 40 -0.90 -10.81 -0.57
N ALA A 41 -2.01 -11.52 -0.78
CA ALA A 41 -2.49 -11.87 -2.11
C ALA A 41 -2.85 -10.63 -2.95
N TYR A 42 -3.49 -9.65 -2.31
CA TYR A 42 -3.81 -8.36 -2.93
C TYR A 42 -2.55 -7.61 -3.38
N ASN A 43 -1.54 -7.48 -2.52
CA ASN A 43 -0.27 -6.83 -2.85
C ASN A 43 0.43 -7.55 -4.01
N GLN A 44 0.47 -8.88 -3.99
CA GLN A 44 1.07 -9.67 -5.06
C GLN A 44 0.39 -9.41 -6.41
N GLN A 45 -0.94 -9.34 -6.43
CA GLN A 45 -1.69 -9.03 -7.66
C GLN A 45 -1.43 -7.58 -8.12
N LYS A 46 -1.51 -6.61 -7.20
CA LYS A 46 -1.35 -5.19 -7.54
C LYS A 46 0.06 -4.81 -7.97
N LEU A 47 1.08 -5.53 -7.53
CA LEU A 47 2.44 -5.35 -8.03
C LEU A 47 2.56 -5.59 -9.53
N MET A 48 1.75 -6.49 -10.10
CA MET A 48 1.75 -6.76 -11.54
C MET A 48 1.15 -5.60 -12.37
N GLU A 49 0.39 -4.72 -11.73
CA GLU A 49 -0.26 -3.56 -12.35
C GLU A 49 0.60 -2.28 -12.23
N LEU A 50 1.68 -2.29 -11.45
CA LEU A 50 2.53 -1.12 -11.25
C LEU A 50 3.30 -0.76 -12.52
N THR A 51 3.54 0.54 -12.67
CA THR A 51 4.30 1.09 -13.79
C THR A 51 5.42 2.00 -13.31
N LEU A 52 6.56 1.97 -14.01
CA LEU A 52 7.65 2.91 -13.74
C LEU A 52 7.19 4.35 -13.95
N GLY A 53 7.66 5.26 -13.10
CA GLY A 53 7.25 6.67 -13.10
C GLY A 53 5.95 6.97 -12.36
N GLN A 54 5.25 5.95 -11.86
CA GLN A 54 4.06 6.13 -11.02
C GLN A 54 4.39 6.91 -9.74
N GLU A 55 3.49 7.79 -9.32
CA GLU A 55 3.69 8.61 -8.12
C GLU A 55 3.59 7.75 -6.84
N LEU A 56 4.45 8.05 -5.87
CA LEU A 56 4.45 7.44 -4.54
C LEU A 56 3.07 7.48 -3.88
N LYS A 57 2.36 8.61 -4.01
CA LYS A 57 1.01 8.77 -3.45
C LYS A 57 0.01 7.79 -4.06
N ASP A 58 0.12 7.54 -5.37
CA ASP A 58 -0.80 6.68 -6.11
C ASP A 58 -0.53 5.21 -5.75
N VAL A 59 0.76 4.84 -5.66
CA VAL A 59 1.16 3.51 -5.19
C VAL A 59 0.66 3.24 -3.77
N LYS A 60 0.80 4.22 -2.86
CA LYS A 60 0.28 4.10 -1.48
C LYS A 60 -1.25 4.06 -1.42
N SER A 61 -1.94 4.74 -2.34
CA SER A 61 -3.40 4.64 -2.45
C SER A 61 -3.86 3.26 -2.90
N ILE A 62 -3.06 2.57 -3.72
CA ILE A 62 -3.37 1.23 -4.23
C ILE A 62 -3.02 0.16 -3.20
N LEU A 63 -1.81 0.22 -2.63
CA LEU A 63 -1.26 -0.85 -1.77
C LEU A 63 -1.47 -0.60 -0.26
N GLY A 64 -1.96 0.57 0.12
CA GLY A 64 -2.06 0.98 1.52
C GLY A 64 -0.71 1.31 2.14
N LYS A 65 -0.65 1.19 3.47
CA LYS A 65 0.57 1.42 4.25
C LYS A 65 1.61 0.34 3.94
N ALA A 66 2.88 0.73 3.84
CA ALA A 66 3.99 -0.21 3.72
C ALA A 66 4.34 -0.82 5.09
N ASP A 67 4.79 -2.07 5.10
CA ASP A 67 5.21 -2.78 6.32
C ASP A 67 6.53 -2.21 6.86
N PHE A 68 7.45 -1.85 5.96
CA PHE A 68 8.67 -1.13 6.29
C PHE A 68 8.92 0.02 5.31
N THR A 69 9.61 1.05 5.79
CA THR A 69 10.02 2.19 4.96
C THR A 69 11.41 2.64 5.32
N GLU A 70 12.24 2.92 4.32
CA GLU A 70 13.51 3.60 4.50
C GLU A 70 13.65 4.72 3.49
N ALA A 71 14.37 5.77 3.84
CA ALA A 71 14.65 6.87 2.95
C ALA A 71 16.03 7.46 3.22
N LYS A 72 16.67 7.96 2.17
CA LYS A 72 17.90 8.75 2.26
C LYS A 72 17.96 9.79 1.16
N SER A 73 18.57 10.92 1.46
CA SER A 73 18.93 11.91 0.44
C SER A 73 20.33 11.57 -0.08
N VAL A 74 20.47 11.42 -1.39
CA VAL A 74 21.76 11.16 -2.06
C VAL A 74 22.01 12.28 -3.05
N GLN A 75 23.05 13.06 -2.80
CA GLN A 75 23.41 14.24 -3.59
C GLN A 75 22.22 15.21 -3.72
N ASN A 76 21.50 15.16 -4.86
CA ASN A 76 20.40 16.04 -5.24
C ASN A 76 19.07 15.29 -5.45
N ALA A 77 18.95 14.06 -4.96
CA ALA A 77 17.73 13.26 -5.08
C ALA A 77 17.33 12.64 -3.75
N ASN A 78 16.02 12.51 -3.54
CA ASN A 78 15.47 11.77 -2.40
C ASN A 78 15.11 10.36 -2.84
N LEU A 79 15.74 9.38 -2.20
CA LEU A 79 15.43 7.98 -2.40
C LEU A 79 14.59 7.48 -1.24
N GLN A 80 13.56 6.70 -1.57
CA GLN A 80 12.73 6.02 -0.59
C GLN A 80 12.47 4.61 -1.07
N VAL A 81 12.58 3.63 -0.17
CA VAL A 81 12.16 2.26 -0.42
C VAL A 81 11.00 1.92 0.50
N LEU A 82 9.92 1.41 -0.10
CA LEU A 82 8.77 0.86 0.61
C LEU A 82 8.81 -0.67 0.49
N PHE A 83 8.55 -1.37 1.58
CA PHE A 83 8.45 -2.82 1.61
C PHE A 83 7.00 -3.21 1.85
N TYR A 84 6.44 -3.99 0.94
CA TYR A 84 5.11 -4.58 1.08
C TYR A 84 5.22 -6.09 1.18
N ARG A 85 4.53 -6.70 2.15
CA ARG A 85 4.44 -8.16 2.27
C ARG A 85 3.75 -8.73 1.03
N THR A 86 4.39 -9.72 0.40
CA THR A 86 3.93 -10.33 -0.86
C THR A 86 3.99 -11.85 -0.87
N HIS A 87 4.68 -12.42 0.10
CA HIS A 87 4.83 -13.86 0.23
C HIS A 87 4.98 -14.24 1.70
N HIS A 88 4.84 -15.53 1.97
CA HIS A 88 4.91 -16.10 3.30
C HIS A 88 6.14 -17.00 3.39
N GLU A 89 7.02 -16.70 4.33
CA GLU A 89 8.18 -17.53 4.66
C GLU A 89 8.00 -18.23 6.00
N LYS A 90 7.48 -17.52 7.02
CA LYS A 90 7.41 -18.02 8.40
C LYS A 90 6.04 -17.75 9.02
N SER A 91 5.52 -18.74 9.75
CA SER A 91 4.26 -18.63 10.49
C SER A 91 4.48 -18.27 11.98
N ASP A 92 5.35 -17.31 12.26
CA ASP A 92 5.67 -16.86 13.62
C ASP A 92 4.89 -15.61 14.07
N GLY A 93 4.03 -15.08 13.19
CA GLY A 93 3.20 -13.90 13.44
C GLY A 93 3.95 -12.58 13.33
N VAL A 94 5.21 -12.59 12.88
CA VAL A 94 6.03 -11.39 12.67
C VAL A 94 6.31 -11.24 11.19
N THR A 95 6.04 -10.07 10.61
CA THR A 95 6.45 -9.80 9.24
C THR A 95 7.93 -9.40 9.23
N THR A 96 8.70 -9.99 8.32
CA THR A 96 10.12 -9.67 8.13
C THR A 96 10.39 -9.21 6.69
N LYS A 97 11.52 -8.54 6.45
CA LYS A 97 11.83 -7.97 5.13
C LYS A 97 12.02 -9.02 4.03
N ASP A 98 12.46 -10.22 4.39
CA ASP A 98 12.57 -11.38 3.51
C ASP A 98 11.22 -11.86 2.99
N GLU A 99 10.09 -11.47 3.61
CA GLU A 99 8.72 -11.75 3.14
C GLU A 99 8.12 -10.63 2.28
N CYS A 100 8.91 -9.59 2.00
CA CYS A 100 8.45 -8.36 1.37
C CYS A 100 9.08 -8.15 -0.01
N THR A 101 8.35 -7.50 -0.89
CA THR A 101 8.91 -6.95 -2.14
C THR A 101 9.23 -5.46 -1.94
N PRO A 102 10.49 -5.03 -2.17
CA PRO A 102 10.87 -3.63 -2.10
C PRO A 102 10.46 -2.88 -3.37
N LEU A 103 9.96 -1.66 -3.20
CA LEU A 103 9.64 -0.69 -4.24
C LEU A 103 10.50 0.56 -4.00
N LEU A 104 11.38 0.89 -4.94
CA LEU A 104 12.28 2.01 -4.87
C LEU A 104 11.73 3.21 -5.63
N PHE A 105 11.71 4.33 -4.93
CA PHE A 105 11.28 5.63 -5.41
C PHE A 105 12.46 6.59 -5.45
N LYS A 106 12.49 7.42 -6.48
CA LYS A 106 13.36 8.59 -6.58
C LYS A 106 12.50 9.82 -6.82
N ASP A 107 12.61 10.82 -5.96
CA ASP A 107 11.85 12.07 -6.06
C ASP A 107 10.35 11.81 -6.24
N ASN A 108 9.81 10.90 -5.40
CA ASN A 108 8.43 10.42 -5.39
C ASN A 108 7.98 9.61 -6.62
N LYS A 109 8.90 9.21 -7.50
CA LYS A 109 8.60 8.40 -8.70
C LYS A 109 9.11 6.98 -8.53
N LEU A 110 8.26 5.99 -8.83
CA LEU A 110 8.65 4.58 -8.81
C LEU A 110 9.71 4.32 -9.90
N ILE A 111 10.91 3.88 -9.52
CA ILE A 111 12.02 3.63 -10.45
C ILE A 111 12.44 2.16 -10.53
N ALA A 112 12.10 1.35 -9.53
CA ALA A 112 12.34 -0.09 -9.52
C ALA A 112 11.46 -0.80 -8.48
N TRP A 113 11.22 -2.10 -8.66
CA TRP A 113 10.67 -2.99 -7.63
C TRP A 113 11.12 -4.43 -7.88
N GLY A 114 11.09 -5.27 -6.85
CA GLY A 114 11.55 -6.67 -6.92
C GLY A 114 12.80 -6.93 -6.07
N GLN A 115 13.22 -8.19 -5.96
CA GLN A 115 14.20 -8.66 -4.97
C GLN A 115 15.50 -7.84 -4.92
N ASP A 116 16.08 -7.55 -6.09
CA ASP A 116 17.38 -6.86 -6.20
C ASP A 116 17.29 -5.34 -5.97
N THR A 117 16.08 -4.80 -5.82
CA THR A 117 15.84 -3.36 -5.71
C THR A 117 16.41 -2.78 -4.41
N TYR A 118 16.42 -3.56 -3.33
CA TYR A 118 16.98 -3.08 -2.07
C TYR A 118 18.50 -2.93 -2.13
N GLU A 119 19.20 -3.81 -2.86
CA GLU A 119 20.64 -3.65 -3.10
C GLU A 119 20.93 -2.36 -3.87
N GLN A 120 20.13 -2.04 -4.90
CA GLN A 120 20.25 -0.78 -5.63
C GLN A 120 20.09 0.43 -4.71
N TYR A 121 19.13 0.38 -3.78
CA TYR A 121 18.95 1.41 -2.75
C TYR A 121 20.20 1.54 -1.87
N LEU A 122 20.77 0.43 -1.40
CA LEU A 122 21.98 0.45 -0.57
C LEU A 122 23.20 1.02 -1.34
N HIS A 123 23.39 0.60 -2.60
CA HIS A 123 24.55 0.96 -3.43
C HIS A 123 24.45 2.32 -4.14
N THR A 124 23.37 3.10 -3.98
CA THR A 124 23.21 4.39 -4.68
C THR A 124 24.25 5.45 -4.28
N THR A 125 25.12 5.18 -3.31
CA THR A 125 26.28 6.00 -2.96
C THR A 125 27.41 5.97 -4.01
N ASP A 126 27.41 5.00 -4.93
CA ASP A 126 28.50 4.80 -5.90
C ASP A 126 28.00 4.77 -7.35
N SER A 127 27.91 5.95 -7.98
CA SER A 127 27.86 6.17 -9.44
C SER A 127 26.70 5.54 -10.27
N LYS A 128 25.92 6.44 -10.91
CA LYS A 128 25.00 6.20 -12.04
C LYS A 128 23.82 5.25 -11.78
N LEU A 129 22.68 5.85 -11.38
CA LEU A 129 21.38 5.25 -11.67
C LEU A 129 21.17 5.17 -13.20
N PRO A 130 20.62 4.07 -13.73
CA PRO A 130 20.27 4.00 -15.14
C PRO A 130 19.21 5.06 -15.45
N VAL A 131 19.60 6.08 -16.20
CA VAL A 131 18.64 6.93 -16.92
C VAL A 131 18.13 6.04 -18.06
N ASN A 132 16.84 5.73 -18.04
CA ASN A 132 16.19 5.11 -19.18
C ASN A 132 15.96 6.22 -20.22
N ASP A 133 17.01 6.59 -20.95
CA ASP A 133 16.88 7.46 -22.12
C ASP A 133 16.15 6.63 -23.17
N GLY A 134 14.84 6.86 -23.31
CA GLY A 134 13.97 6.24 -24.29
C GLY A 134 14.43 6.50 -25.72
N LYS A 135 15.50 5.83 -26.16
CA LYS A 135 15.87 5.73 -27.55
C LYS A 135 14.89 4.80 -28.22
N ALA A 136 13.88 5.42 -28.83
CA ALA A 136 13.04 4.82 -29.85
C ALA A 136 13.91 4.01 -30.82
N ASN A 137 13.54 2.74 -30.98
CA ASN A 137 14.19 1.84 -31.90
C ASN A 137 14.02 2.36 -33.34
N LYS A 138 15.10 2.21 -34.08
CA LYS A 138 15.33 2.60 -35.47
C LYS A 138 14.34 1.97 -36.43
#